data_AF-A0AAF0DHU8-F1
#
_entry.id   AF-A0AAF0DHU8-F1
#
_cell.length_a   1.000
_cell.length_b   1.000
_cell.length_c   1.000
_cell.angle_alpha   90.00
_cell.angle_beta   90.00
_cell.angle_gamma   90.00
#
_symmetry.space_group_name_H-M   'P 1'
#
loop_
_entity.id
_entity.type
_entity.pdbx_description
1 polymer ?
#
loop_
_entity_poly.entity_id
_entity_poly.type
_entity_poly.pdbx_seq_one_letter_code
_entity_poly.pdbx_strand_id
1 'polypeptide(L)'
;MAPHCPSPTATKLPPLTLVVATTPITTPTNASISRLGIGHRGTLPWPRIKSDMSFFARITTRPPPAASAPPHQPPQAQSAINAVIMGRKTYDSLPDRFRPLPKRLNVIITRDETGMVRERAVAEWKALREREREAEREKRIDNLTGVSMDESQLFRDGCEREEEPDVLVSNTVEAALTTLRDDFGPFARNGKRALGSILVIGGGEIYASSLKLDTAGFGCKMRIVMTDVRRPATEAERADPASSVNGFECDTFFPIDDLSGDQEWRQAPTAEVSEWVGEQVPSGWVWERDVAIRFLGFERKQPL
;
A
#
# COMPACT_ATOMS: atom_id res chain seq x y z
N MET A 1 -40.42 -12.16 27.97
CA MET A 1 -39.05 -11.62 27.92
C MET A 1 -38.53 -11.87 26.51
N ALA A 2 -38.43 -10.82 25.69
CA ALA A 2 -37.88 -10.95 24.35
C ALA A 2 -36.36 -11.23 24.45
N PRO A 3 -35.79 -12.13 23.63
CA PRO A 3 -34.36 -12.36 23.64
C PRO A 3 -33.65 -11.10 23.15
N HIS A 4 -32.71 -10.60 23.96
CA HIS A 4 -31.82 -9.51 23.58
C HIS A 4 -31.04 -9.93 22.33
N CYS A 5 -31.34 -9.28 21.21
CA CYS A 5 -30.53 -9.36 20.00
C CYS A 5 -29.13 -8.81 20.36
N PRO A 6 -28.04 -9.59 20.19
CA PRO A 6 -26.71 -9.04 20.39
C PRO A 6 -26.52 -7.88 19.41
N SER A 7 -26.16 -6.72 19.94
CA SER A 7 -25.73 -5.58 19.13
C SER A 7 -24.63 -6.03 18.16
N PRO A 8 -24.68 -5.65 16.86
CA PRO A 8 -23.63 -6.02 15.93
C PRO A 8 -22.33 -5.42 16.45
N THR A 9 -21.37 -6.28 16.84
CA THR A 9 -20.01 -5.85 17.13
C THR A 9 -19.50 -5.14 15.88
N ALA A 10 -19.20 -3.85 16.01
CA ALA A 10 -18.71 -3.05 14.90
C ALA A 10 -17.49 -3.76 14.29
N THR A 11 -17.56 -4.09 13.00
CA THR A 11 -16.49 -4.81 12.30
C THR A 11 -15.20 -3.99 12.37
N LYS A 12 -14.20 -4.52 13.08
CA LYS A 12 -12.89 -3.90 13.25
C LYS A 12 -12.14 -3.93 11.92
N LEU A 13 -11.61 -2.78 11.48
CA LEU A 13 -10.75 -2.74 10.30
C LEU A 13 -9.35 -3.32 10.61
N PRO A 14 -8.67 -3.89 9.60
CA PRO A 14 -7.25 -4.23 9.70
C PRO A 14 -6.41 -2.96 9.96
N PRO A 15 -5.17 -3.11 10.48
CA PRO A 15 -4.30 -1.97 10.77
C PRO A 15 -4.11 -1.04 9.56
N LEU A 16 -4.22 0.27 9.79
CA LEU A 16 -3.90 1.30 8.82
C LEU A 16 -2.39 1.50 8.79
N THR A 17 -1.75 1.12 7.69
CA THR A 17 -0.29 1.13 7.56
C THR A 17 0.16 2.14 6.52
N LEU A 18 0.87 3.18 6.93
CA LEU A 18 1.52 4.12 6.03
C LEU A 18 2.79 3.46 5.50
N VAL A 19 2.94 3.39 4.18
CA VAL A 19 4.12 2.80 3.51
C VAL A 19 4.85 3.91 2.79
N VAL A 20 6.04 4.28 3.26
CA VAL A 20 6.77 5.47 2.78
C VAL A 20 8.26 5.18 2.64
N ALA A 21 8.90 5.77 1.65
CA ALA A 21 10.36 5.85 1.58
C ALA A 21 10.77 7.30 1.83
N THR A 22 11.77 7.51 2.68
CA THR A 22 12.20 8.84 3.14
C THR A 22 13.72 9.00 3.01
N THR A 23 14.17 10.24 2.78
CA THR A 23 15.58 10.63 2.90
C THR A 23 15.71 11.76 3.92
N PRO A 24 16.69 11.73 4.84
CA PRO A 24 16.91 12.84 5.75
C PRO A 24 17.47 14.07 5.00
N ILE A 25 17.00 15.25 5.40
CA ILE A 25 17.53 16.55 4.98
C ILE A 25 17.64 17.43 6.22
N THR A 26 18.86 17.77 6.60
CA THR A 26 19.10 18.74 7.67
C THR A 26 18.60 20.12 7.25
N THR A 27 17.83 20.79 8.11
CA THR A 27 17.37 22.14 7.79
C THR A 27 18.53 23.15 7.84
N PRO A 28 18.63 24.10 6.90
CA PRO A 28 19.68 25.13 6.94
C PRO A 28 19.63 26.01 8.18
N THR A 29 18.43 26.17 8.76
CA THR A 29 18.17 27.02 9.92
C THR A 29 18.46 26.33 11.25
N ASN A 30 18.42 25.00 11.31
CA ASN A 30 18.76 24.25 12.51
C ASN A 30 19.32 22.87 12.18
N ALA A 31 20.62 22.68 12.45
CA ALA A 31 21.32 21.44 12.19
C ALA A 31 20.83 20.26 13.04
N SER A 32 20.11 20.51 14.15
CA SER A 32 19.52 19.45 14.99
C SER A 32 18.18 18.93 14.48
N ILE A 33 17.58 19.58 13.47
CA ILE A 33 16.31 19.16 12.88
C ILE A 33 16.58 18.60 11.50
N SER A 34 16.30 17.31 11.32
CA SER A 34 16.26 16.66 10.02
C SER A 34 14.81 16.45 9.61
N ARG A 35 14.46 16.85 8.39
CA ARG A 35 13.15 16.56 7.80
C ARG A 35 13.24 15.31 6.94
N LEU A 36 12.14 14.59 6.83
CA LEU A 36 12.06 13.36 6.05
C LEU A 36 11.53 13.67 4.64
N GLY A 37 12.41 13.89 3.68
CA GLY A 37 12.07 14.15 2.29
C GLY A 37 11.47 12.92 1.59
N ILE A 38 10.39 13.12 0.81
CA ILE A 38 9.67 12.04 0.11
C ILE A 38 9.41 12.32 -1.37
N GLY A 39 9.63 13.57 -1.83
CA GLY A 39 9.33 13.96 -3.20
C GLY A 39 10.09 15.19 -3.66
N HIS A 40 10.34 15.23 -4.97
CA HIS A 40 10.91 16.37 -5.68
C HIS A 40 10.22 16.50 -7.05
N ARG A 41 9.65 17.67 -7.33
CA ARG A 41 8.97 18.03 -8.59
C ARG A 41 7.94 17.00 -9.05
N GLY A 42 7.15 16.47 -8.11
CA GLY A 42 6.09 15.48 -8.38
C GLY A 42 6.58 14.05 -8.58
N THR A 43 7.87 13.77 -8.39
CA THR A 43 8.48 12.43 -8.51
C THR A 43 9.26 12.07 -7.25
N LEU A 44 9.82 10.85 -7.20
CA LEU A 44 10.71 10.44 -6.10
C LEU A 44 12.05 11.22 -6.18
N PRO A 45 12.66 11.61 -5.04
CA PRO A 45 13.89 12.42 -5.03
C PRO A 45 15.14 11.69 -5.56
N TRP A 46 15.11 10.36 -5.53
CA TRP A 46 16.23 9.49 -5.88
C TRP A 46 16.02 8.77 -7.22
N PRO A 47 17.12 8.34 -7.87
CA PRO A 47 17.04 7.39 -8.97
C PRO A 47 16.30 6.11 -8.57
N ARG A 48 15.86 5.32 -9.55
CA ARG A 48 15.16 4.06 -9.29
C ARG A 48 16.00 3.10 -8.43
N ILE A 49 15.53 2.85 -7.20
CA ILE A 49 16.06 1.83 -6.28
C ILE A 49 15.22 0.56 -6.47
N LYS A 50 15.76 -0.46 -7.14
CA LYS A 50 15.01 -1.68 -7.48
C LYS A 50 14.57 -2.44 -6.24
N SER A 51 15.40 -2.46 -5.20
CA SER A 51 15.14 -3.17 -3.95
C SER A 51 13.91 -2.61 -3.24
N ASP A 52 13.81 -1.28 -3.11
CA ASP A 52 12.65 -0.58 -2.55
C ASP A 52 11.39 -0.77 -3.42
N MET A 53 11.51 -0.58 -4.74
CA MET A 53 10.37 -0.78 -5.65
C MET A 53 9.81 -2.21 -5.61
N SER A 54 10.68 -3.21 -5.50
CA SER A 54 10.27 -4.61 -5.42
C SER A 54 9.65 -4.92 -4.07
N PHE A 55 10.22 -4.37 -2.98
CA PHE A 55 9.64 -4.46 -1.64
C PHE A 55 8.22 -3.85 -1.62
N PHE A 56 8.08 -2.59 -2.03
CA PHE A 56 6.80 -1.89 -2.15
C PHE A 56 5.76 -2.70 -2.94
N ALA A 57 6.14 -3.21 -4.12
CA ALA A 57 5.24 -3.99 -4.95
C ALA A 57 4.76 -5.27 -4.25
N ARG A 58 5.65 -5.99 -3.55
CA ARG A 58 5.30 -7.22 -2.84
C ARG A 58 4.42 -6.95 -1.65
N ILE A 59 4.79 -6.03 -0.76
CA ILE A 59 4.06 -5.77 0.49
C ILE A 59 2.69 -5.15 0.22
N THR A 60 2.55 -4.37 -0.86
CA THR A 60 1.25 -3.82 -1.24
C THR A 60 0.35 -4.82 -1.93
N THR A 61 0.91 -5.82 -2.61
CA THR A 61 0.12 -6.80 -3.37
C THR A 61 -0.28 -8.02 -2.54
N ARG A 62 0.60 -8.50 -1.65
CA ARG A 62 0.38 -9.74 -0.88
C ARG A 62 -0.50 -9.48 0.34
N PRO A 63 -1.69 -10.07 0.44
CA PRO A 63 -2.48 -10.01 1.66
C PRO A 63 -1.82 -10.84 2.78
N PRO A 64 -1.98 -10.44 4.05
CA PRO A 64 -1.45 -11.21 5.16
C PRO A 64 -2.16 -12.58 5.26
N PRO A 65 -1.45 -13.65 5.70
CA PRO A 65 -2.01 -15.00 5.80
C PRO A 65 -3.27 -15.11 6.67
N ALA A 66 -3.36 -14.28 7.71
CA ALA A 66 -4.53 -14.25 8.61
C ALA A 66 -5.81 -13.72 7.93
N ALA A 67 -5.70 -12.99 6.82
CA ALA A 67 -6.85 -12.54 6.04
C ALA A 67 -7.36 -13.61 5.06
N SER A 68 -6.65 -14.75 4.92
CA SER A 68 -6.92 -15.74 3.86
C SER A 68 -7.86 -16.90 4.23
N ALA A 69 -8.26 -17.08 5.50
CA ALA A 69 -9.33 -18.02 5.90
C ALA A 69 -9.68 -17.89 7.41
N PRO A 70 -10.96 -17.97 7.81
CA PRO A 70 -11.33 -18.24 9.21
C PRO A 70 -10.99 -19.69 9.60
N PRO A 71 -10.58 -19.97 10.85
CA PRO A 71 -10.17 -21.31 11.31
C PRO A 71 -11.30 -22.37 11.38
N HIS A 72 -12.55 -22.00 11.07
CA HIS A 72 -13.73 -22.88 11.21
C HIS A 72 -14.59 -23.02 9.94
N GLN A 73 -14.13 -22.55 8.78
CA GLN A 73 -14.79 -22.80 7.51
C GLN A 73 -13.91 -23.71 6.64
N PRO A 74 -14.50 -24.69 5.92
CA PRO A 74 -13.73 -25.44 4.93
C PRO A 74 -13.10 -24.45 3.94
N PRO A 75 -11.91 -24.73 3.39
CA PRO A 75 -11.18 -23.82 2.52
C PRO A 75 -11.91 -23.64 1.17
N GLN A 76 -13.00 -22.89 1.18
CA GLN A 76 -13.42 -22.15 0.01
C GLN A 76 -12.45 -20.97 -0.07
N ALA A 77 -11.59 -20.96 -1.09
CA ALA A 77 -10.53 -19.98 -1.27
C ALA A 77 -11.09 -18.54 -1.35
N GLN A 78 -11.36 -17.91 -0.20
CA GLN A 78 -11.66 -16.50 -0.12
C GLN A 78 -10.38 -15.75 -0.46
N SER A 79 -10.30 -15.26 -1.69
CA SER A 79 -9.18 -14.44 -2.12
C SER A 79 -9.21 -13.11 -1.36
N ALA A 80 -8.15 -12.79 -0.62
CA ALA A 80 -8.03 -11.51 0.05
C ALA A 80 -7.46 -10.45 -0.91
N ILE A 81 -7.73 -9.17 -0.65
CA ILE A 81 -7.14 -8.05 -1.40
C ILE A 81 -6.70 -6.92 -0.47
N ASN A 82 -5.51 -6.39 -0.70
CA ASN A 82 -5.08 -5.17 -0.03
C ASN A 82 -5.71 -3.94 -0.67
N ALA A 83 -6.05 -2.95 0.15
CA ALA A 83 -6.44 -1.62 -0.30
C ALA A 83 -5.23 -0.69 -0.25
N VAL A 84 -4.96 0.04 -1.34
CA VAL A 84 -3.91 1.06 -1.42
C VAL A 84 -4.54 2.44 -1.55
N ILE A 85 -4.41 3.25 -0.51
CA ILE A 85 -4.94 4.61 -0.43
C ILE A 85 -3.88 5.59 -0.89
N MET A 86 -4.21 6.40 -1.87
CA MET A 86 -3.31 7.42 -2.42
C MET A 86 -4.04 8.69 -2.83
N GLY A 87 -3.32 9.81 -2.87
CA GLY A 87 -3.84 11.07 -3.38
C GLY A 87 -3.84 11.11 -4.90
N ARG A 88 -4.72 11.91 -5.51
CA ARG A 88 -4.81 12.06 -6.97
C ARG A 88 -3.46 12.38 -7.62
N LYS A 89 -2.65 13.28 -7.04
CA LYS A 89 -1.31 13.61 -7.57
C LYS A 89 -0.35 12.41 -7.55
N THR A 90 -0.44 11.56 -6.54
CA THR A 90 0.37 10.33 -6.43
C THR A 90 -0.11 9.28 -7.43
N TYR A 91 -1.42 9.16 -7.64
CA TYR A 91 -1.97 8.33 -8.71
C TYR A 91 -1.48 8.80 -10.09
N ASP A 92 -1.47 10.11 -10.33
CA ASP A 92 -1.01 10.71 -11.59
C ASP A 92 0.49 10.55 -11.83
N SER A 93 1.32 10.43 -10.78
CA SER A 93 2.76 10.23 -10.90
C SER A 93 3.17 8.77 -11.15
N LEU A 94 2.25 7.81 -11.02
CA LEU A 94 2.50 6.42 -11.40
C LEU A 94 2.67 6.30 -12.92
N PRO A 95 3.62 5.50 -13.41
CA PRO A 95 3.73 5.23 -14.85
C PRO A 95 2.44 4.60 -15.39
N ASP A 96 1.96 5.05 -16.56
CA ASP A 96 0.68 4.62 -17.14
C ASP A 96 0.52 3.10 -17.23
N ARG A 97 1.60 2.38 -17.53
CA ARG A 97 1.61 0.90 -17.60
C ARG A 97 1.35 0.18 -16.28
N PHE A 98 1.48 0.88 -15.15
CA PHE A 98 1.29 0.35 -13.80
C PHE A 98 0.10 0.99 -13.09
N ARG A 99 -0.73 1.74 -13.81
CA ARG A 99 -1.88 2.45 -13.27
C ARG A 99 -3.21 1.90 -13.84
N PRO A 100 -4.18 1.56 -12.99
CA PRO A 100 -4.09 1.41 -11.53
C PRO A 100 -3.11 0.30 -11.15
N LEU A 101 -2.66 0.29 -9.89
CA LEU A 101 -1.75 -0.73 -9.40
C LEU A 101 -2.42 -2.12 -9.46
N PRO A 102 -1.93 -3.07 -10.26
CA PRO A 102 -2.62 -4.35 -10.47
C PRO A 102 -2.69 -5.16 -9.17
N LYS A 103 -3.73 -6.00 -9.06
CA LYS A 103 -3.98 -6.94 -7.94
C LYS A 103 -4.18 -6.26 -6.57
N ARG A 104 -4.56 -4.99 -6.57
CA ARG A 104 -4.82 -4.15 -5.38
C ARG A 104 -6.09 -3.34 -5.60
N LEU A 105 -6.82 -3.06 -4.51
CA LEU A 105 -7.95 -2.14 -4.54
C LEU A 105 -7.37 -0.72 -4.47
N ASN A 106 -7.43 0.00 -5.58
CA ASN A 106 -6.87 1.34 -5.68
C ASN A 106 -7.88 2.35 -5.16
N VAL A 107 -7.55 3.02 -4.05
CA VAL A 107 -8.40 4.04 -3.43
C VAL A 107 -7.78 5.42 -3.68
N ILE A 108 -8.43 6.23 -4.50
CA ILE A 108 -7.92 7.53 -4.94
C ILE A 108 -8.66 8.63 -4.19
N ILE A 109 -7.91 9.42 -3.42
CA ILE A 109 -8.44 10.58 -2.69
C ILE A 109 -8.35 11.83 -3.58
N THR A 110 -9.51 12.44 -3.85
CA THR A 110 -9.63 13.65 -4.67
C THR A 110 -10.77 14.53 -4.19
N ARG A 111 -10.61 15.85 -4.30
CA ARG A 111 -11.71 16.82 -4.05
C ARG A 111 -12.55 17.08 -5.30
N ASP A 112 -12.19 16.46 -6.43
CA ASP A 112 -12.94 16.55 -7.67
C ASP A 112 -14.19 15.66 -7.59
N GLU A 113 -15.36 16.29 -7.51
CA GLU A 113 -16.66 15.63 -7.38
C GLU A 113 -17.31 15.35 -8.75
N THR A 114 -16.68 15.73 -9.86
CA THR A 114 -17.26 15.56 -11.21
C THR A 114 -17.38 14.11 -11.66
N GLY A 115 -16.73 13.17 -10.97
CA GLY A 115 -16.69 11.76 -11.33
C GLY A 115 -15.63 11.39 -12.39
N MET A 116 -15.03 12.39 -13.06
CA MET A 116 -14.05 12.16 -14.12
C MET A 116 -12.84 11.32 -13.67
N VAL A 117 -12.36 11.53 -12.43
CA VAL A 117 -11.26 10.74 -11.86
C VAL A 117 -11.64 9.26 -11.76
N ARG A 118 -12.87 8.95 -11.36
CA ARG A 118 -13.37 7.58 -11.25
C ARG A 118 -13.51 6.94 -12.62
N GLU A 119 -14.12 7.64 -13.57
CA GLU A 119 -14.31 7.15 -14.93
C GLU A 119 -12.98 6.81 -15.59
N ARG A 120 -11.99 7.72 -15.49
CA ARG A 120 -10.63 7.50 -15.99
C ARG A 120 -9.97 6.28 -15.34
N ALA A 121 -9.97 6.21 -14.02
CA ALA A 121 -9.32 5.10 -13.30
C ALA A 121 -9.98 3.74 -13.60
N VAL A 122 -11.31 3.70 -13.77
CA VAL A 122 -12.04 2.49 -14.18
C VAL A 122 -11.70 2.12 -15.62
N ALA A 123 -11.61 3.07 -16.55
CA ALA A 123 -11.21 2.80 -17.92
C ALA A 123 -9.78 2.24 -18.01
N GLU A 124 -8.84 2.83 -17.26
CA GLU A 124 -7.46 2.33 -17.15
C GLU A 124 -7.42 0.92 -16.54
N TRP A 125 -8.23 0.63 -15.53
CA TRP A 125 -8.36 -0.71 -14.94
C TRP A 125 -8.85 -1.73 -15.98
N LYS A 126 -9.91 -1.39 -16.73
CA LYS A 126 -10.47 -2.27 -17.77
C LYS A 126 -9.44 -2.59 -18.84
N ALA A 127 -8.74 -1.57 -19.34
CA ALA A 127 -7.69 -1.73 -20.35
C ALA A 127 -6.53 -2.60 -19.83
N LEU A 128 -6.16 -2.47 -18.55
CA LEU A 128 -5.14 -3.33 -17.94
C LEU A 128 -5.61 -4.79 -17.84
N ARG A 129 -6.86 -5.03 -17.41
CA ARG A 129 -7.44 -6.37 -17.33
C ARG A 129 -7.57 -7.05 -18.68
N GLU A 130 -7.94 -6.31 -19.71
CA GLU A 130 -8.00 -6.81 -21.07
C GLU A 130 -6.64 -7.30 -21.55
N ARG A 131 -5.58 -6.48 -21.36
CA ARG A 131 -4.19 -6.87 -21.67
C ARG A 131 -3.71 -8.09 -20.89
N GLU A 132 -4.08 -8.21 -19.61
CA GLU A 132 -3.76 -9.40 -18.80
C GLU A 132 -4.43 -10.66 -19.38
N ARG A 133 -5.72 -10.57 -19.77
CA ARG A 133 -6.46 -11.68 -20.37
C ARG A 133 -5.89 -12.07 -21.74
N GLU A 134 -5.53 -11.11 -22.56
CA GLU A 134 -4.86 -11.36 -23.86
C GLU A 134 -3.53 -12.08 -23.66
N ALA A 135 -2.67 -11.59 -22.76
CA ALA A 135 -1.39 -12.22 -22.47
C ALA A 135 -1.54 -13.63 -21.87
N GLU A 136 -2.58 -13.87 -21.06
CA GLU A 136 -2.92 -15.21 -20.55
C GLU A 136 -3.42 -16.15 -21.65
N ARG A 137 -4.23 -15.64 -22.59
CA ARG A 137 -4.70 -16.39 -23.76
C ARG A 137 -3.54 -16.77 -24.69
N GLU A 138 -2.64 -15.83 -24.99
CA GLU A 138 -1.43 -16.09 -25.78
C GLU A 138 -0.55 -17.17 -25.15
N LYS A 139 -0.24 -17.04 -23.85
CA LYS A 139 0.52 -18.08 -23.12
C LYS A 139 -0.18 -19.44 -23.13
N ARG A 140 -1.51 -19.46 -23.07
CA ARG A 140 -2.28 -20.71 -23.14
C ARG A 140 -2.16 -21.35 -24.53
N ILE A 141 -2.22 -20.55 -25.59
CA ILE A 141 -2.04 -21.00 -26.97
C ILE A 141 -0.63 -21.55 -27.18
N ASP A 142 0.41 -20.83 -26.73
CA ASP A 142 1.80 -21.30 -26.80
C ASP A 142 1.96 -22.66 -26.11
N ASN A 143 1.36 -22.84 -24.93
CA ASN A 143 1.37 -24.12 -24.20
C ASN A 143 0.58 -25.25 -24.91
N LEU A 144 -0.42 -24.92 -25.74
CA LEU A 144 -1.27 -25.87 -26.45
C LEU A 144 -0.69 -26.33 -27.80
N THR A 145 0.19 -25.53 -28.44
CA THR A 145 0.84 -25.91 -29.72
C THR A 145 1.76 -27.15 -29.63
N GLY A 146 1.96 -27.73 -28.44
CA GLY A 146 2.65 -29.00 -28.20
C GLY A 146 1.76 -30.26 -28.17
N VAL A 147 0.43 -30.15 -28.31
CA VAL A 147 -0.50 -31.29 -28.31
C VAL A 147 -1.54 -31.10 -29.41
N SER A 148 -1.66 -32.06 -30.35
CA SER A 148 -2.70 -32.04 -31.37
C SER A 148 -4.08 -32.08 -30.70
N MET A 149 -4.96 -31.10 -30.96
CA MET A 149 -6.33 -31.18 -30.46
C MET A 149 -7.38 -30.51 -31.36
N ASP A 150 -8.55 -31.15 -31.28
CA ASP A 150 -9.85 -30.91 -31.87
C ASP A 150 -10.43 -29.53 -31.50
N GLU A 151 -10.89 -28.78 -32.50
CA GLU A 151 -11.36 -27.39 -32.44
C GLU A 151 -12.64 -27.20 -31.59
N SER A 152 -13.27 -28.29 -31.16
CA SER A 152 -14.56 -28.31 -30.46
C SER A 152 -14.54 -27.84 -28.99
N GLN A 153 -13.36 -27.57 -28.40
CA GLN A 153 -13.22 -27.12 -27.00
C GLN A 153 -13.01 -25.61 -26.80
N LEU A 154 -12.91 -24.81 -27.87
CA LEU A 154 -12.68 -23.36 -27.78
C LEU A 154 -13.93 -22.53 -27.40
N PHE A 155 -15.13 -23.12 -27.40
CA PHE A 155 -16.41 -22.38 -27.22
C PHE A 155 -17.28 -22.92 -26.07
N ARG A 156 -16.70 -23.24 -24.91
CA ARG A 156 -17.47 -23.44 -23.67
C ARG A 156 -16.84 -22.69 -22.51
N ASP A 157 -17.18 -21.40 -22.37
CA ASP A 157 -17.77 -20.85 -21.13
C ASP A 157 -18.17 -19.36 -21.37
N GLY A 158 -19.26 -19.15 -22.10
CA GLY A 158 -19.80 -17.83 -22.40
C GLY A 158 -20.76 -17.36 -21.31
N CYS A 159 -20.22 -17.00 -20.14
CA CYS A 159 -20.87 -16.08 -19.21
C CYS A 159 -19.77 -15.32 -18.48
N GLU A 160 -19.13 -14.37 -19.20
CA GLU A 160 -18.23 -13.41 -18.59
C GLU A 160 -19.05 -12.55 -17.62
N ARG A 161 -19.09 -12.94 -16.35
CA ARG A 161 -19.61 -12.08 -15.29
C ARG A 161 -18.76 -10.81 -15.30
N GLU A 162 -19.38 -9.66 -15.51
CA GLU A 162 -18.71 -8.37 -15.42
C GLU A 162 -17.98 -8.29 -14.07
N GLU A 163 -16.65 -8.26 -14.11
CA GLU A 163 -15.83 -8.10 -12.92
C GLU A 163 -15.96 -6.65 -12.42
N GLU A 164 -16.28 -6.48 -11.14
CA GLU A 164 -16.30 -5.16 -10.54
C GLU A 164 -14.88 -4.57 -10.49
N PRO A 165 -14.70 -3.29 -10.87
CA PRO A 165 -13.38 -2.68 -10.91
C PRO A 165 -12.79 -2.54 -9.51
N ASP A 166 -11.51 -2.92 -9.35
CA ASP A 166 -10.75 -2.72 -8.10
C ASP A 166 -10.33 -1.24 -7.93
N VAL A 167 -11.29 -0.32 -8.05
CA VAL A 167 -11.09 1.14 -7.99
C VAL A 167 -12.17 1.80 -7.14
N LEU A 168 -11.75 2.53 -6.12
CA LEU A 168 -12.57 3.38 -5.27
C LEU A 168 -12.07 4.82 -5.36
N VAL A 169 -12.99 5.79 -5.42
CA VAL A 169 -12.66 7.21 -5.35
C VAL A 169 -13.40 7.81 -4.17
N SER A 170 -12.70 8.59 -3.36
CA SER A 170 -13.27 9.22 -2.15
C SER A 170 -12.72 10.62 -1.98
N ASN A 171 -13.39 11.44 -1.18
CA ASN A 171 -12.99 12.82 -0.90
C ASN A 171 -12.02 12.94 0.29
N THR A 172 -12.10 12.03 1.25
CA THR A 172 -11.21 11.96 2.42
C THR A 172 -10.79 10.53 2.74
N VAL A 173 -9.77 10.40 3.58
CA VAL A 173 -9.29 9.07 4.03
C VAL A 173 -10.33 8.42 4.96
N GLU A 174 -11.00 9.20 5.81
CA GLU A 174 -12.08 8.76 6.70
C GLU A 174 -13.26 8.17 5.90
N ALA A 175 -13.68 8.87 4.83
CA ALA A 175 -14.75 8.41 3.96
C ALA A 175 -14.37 7.10 3.26
N ALA A 176 -13.15 7.02 2.73
CA ALA A 176 -12.61 5.78 2.16
C ALA A 176 -12.61 4.61 3.14
N LEU A 177 -12.17 4.82 4.39
CA LEU A 177 -12.17 3.78 5.42
C LEU A 177 -13.59 3.34 5.80
N THR A 178 -14.53 4.27 5.83
CA THR A 178 -15.95 3.96 6.06
C THR A 178 -16.49 3.07 4.95
N THR A 179 -16.26 3.44 3.69
CA THR A 179 -16.66 2.63 2.53
C THR A 179 -16.00 1.25 2.55
N LEU A 180 -14.69 1.16 2.85
CA LEU A 180 -14.01 -0.14 2.96
C LEU A 180 -14.59 -1.03 4.07
N ARG A 181 -14.99 -0.45 5.20
CA ARG A 181 -15.65 -1.19 6.29
C ARG A 181 -17.00 -1.74 5.84
N ASP A 182 -17.76 -0.95 5.09
CA ASP A 182 -19.10 -1.32 4.63
C ASP A 182 -19.03 -2.34 3.49
N ASP A 183 -18.09 -2.16 2.54
CA ASP A 183 -17.87 -3.00 1.36
C ASP A 183 -17.19 -4.33 1.67
N PHE A 184 -16.57 -4.50 2.84
CA PHE A 184 -15.95 -5.77 3.25
C PHE A 184 -16.50 -6.29 4.59
N GLY A 185 -17.58 -5.69 5.09
CA GLY A 185 -18.32 -6.17 6.25
C GLY A 185 -19.04 -7.50 6.00
N PRO A 186 -19.58 -8.13 7.06
CA PRO A 186 -20.25 -9.43 6.98
C PRO A 186 -21.50 -9.46 6.07
N PHE A 187 -22.08 -8.30 5.78
CA PHE A 187 -23.24 -8.14 4.88
C PHE A 187 -22.87 -7.49 3.54
N ALA A 188 -21.58 -7.42 3.21
CA ALA A 188 -21.10 -6.66 2.09
C ALA A 188 -21.41 -7.29 0.72
N ARG A 189 -21.52 -6.42 -0.29
CA ARG A 189 -21.64 -6.80 -1.71
C ARG A 189 -20.43 -7.61 -2.20
N ASN A 190 -19.24 -7.35 -1.66
CA ASN A 190 -17.99 -8.03 -2.00
C ASN A 190 -17.72 -9.31 -1.21
N GLY A 191 -18.74 -9.99 -0.66
CA GLY A 191 -18.60 -11.23 0.12
C GLY A 191 -17.85 -12.40 -0.55
N LYS A 192 -17.35 -12.22 -1.78
CA LYS A 192 -16.42 -13.10 -2.49
C LYS A 192 -14.96 -12.94 -2.03
N ARG A 193 -14.57 -11.80 -1.43
CA ARG A 193 -13.18 -11.45 -1.10
C ARG A 193 -13.07 -10.83 0.28
N ALA A 194 -12.00 -11.18 1.01
CA ALA A 194 -11.69 -10.56 2.29
C ALA A 194 -10.83 -9.30 2.10
N LEU A 195 -11.00 -8.31 2.99
CA LEU A 195 -10.09 -7.17 3.05
C LEU A 195 -8.78 -7.60 3.72
N GLY A 196 -7.67 -7.48 3.00
CA GLY A 196 -6.31 -7.66 3.50
C GLY A 196 -5.84 -6.43 4.28
N SER A 197 -4.62 -5.97 4.00
CA SER A 197 -4.08 -4.76 4.63
C SER A 197 -4.65 -3.48 4.00
N ILE A 198 -4.83 -2.43 4.80
CA ILE A 198 -5.12 -1.08 4.32
C ILE A 198 -3.82 -0.27 4.37
N LEU A 199 -3.33 0.14 3.20
CA LEU A 199 -2.01 0.70 3.02
C LEU A 199 -2.12 2.12 2.47
N VAL A 200 -1.67 3.12 3.22
CA VAL A 200 -1.58 4.50 2.75
C VAL A 200 -0.22 4.69 2.09
N ILE A 201 -0.19 4.97 0.79
CA ILE A 201 1.04 5.09 0.00
C ILE A 201 1.37 6.55 -0.38
N GLY A 202 0.67 7.51 0.24
CA GLY A 202 0.94 8.94 0.14
C GLY A 202 0.09 9.69 -0.88
N GLY A 203 0.45 10.89 -1.30
CA GLY A 203 1.65 11.67 -0.95
C GLY A 203 1.54 12.45 0.36
N GLY A 204 2.35 13.50 0.50
CA GLY A 204 2.49 14.29 1.75
C GLY A 204 1.15 14.76 2.35
N GLU A 205 0.23 15.25 1.52
CA GLU A 205 -1.12 15.67 1.96
C GLU A 205 -1.93 14.51 2.56
N ILE A 206 -1.86 13.31 1.94
CA ILE A 206 -2.58 12.13 2.40
C ILE A 206 -1.94 11.52 3.63
N TYR A 207 -0.61 11.50 3.73
CA TYR A 207 0.07 11.14 4.98
C TYR A 207 -0.35 12.07 6.11
N ALA A 208 -0.38 13.39 5.87
CA ALA A 208 -0.74 14.36 6.89
C ALA A 208 -2.19 14.21 7.37
N SER A 209 -3.11 13.92 6.44
CA SER A 209 -4.51 13.61 6.79
C SER A 209 -4.60 12.30 7.58
N SER A 210 -3.85 11.27 7.15
CA SER A 210 -3.92 9.94 7.78
C SER A 210 -3.41 9.94 9.21
N LEU A 211 -2.36 10.71 9.50
CA LEU A 211 -1.80 10.83 10.86
C LEU A 211 -2.75 11.53 11.85
N LYS A 212 -3.66 12.37 11.35
CA LYS A 212 -4.69 13.06 12.16
C LYS A 212 -5.93 12.21 12.44
N LEU A 213 -6.03 11.03 11.81
CA LEU A 213 -7.17 10.14 12.00
C LEU A 213 -7.25 9.63 13.45
N ASP A 214 -8.47 9.63 13.97
CA ASP A 214 -8.81 8.80 15.12
C ASP A 214 -9.05 7.37 14.66
N THR A 215 -8.01 6.54 14.74
CA THR A 215 -8.10 5.12 14.37
C THR A 215 -8.88 4.29 15.40
N ALA A 216 -9.12 4.81 16.61
CA ALA A 216 -9.92 4.11 17.61
C ALA A 216 -11.39 3.98 17.16
N GLY A 217 -11.93 4.99 16.47
CA GLY A 217 -13.27 4.94 15.86
C GLY A 217 -13.46 3.85 14.80
N PHE A 218 -12.36 3.36 14.20
CA PHE A 218 -12.35 2.23 13.26
C PHE A 218 -11.87 0.93 13.90
N GLY A 219 -11.50 0.99 15.18
CA GLY A 219 -10.87 -0.09 15.92
C GLY A 219 -9.51 -0.52 15.36
N CYS A 220 -8.90 0.20 14.43
CA CYS A 220 -7.64 -0.24 13.82
C CYS A 220 -6.42 0.39 14.52
N LYS A 221 -5.27 -0.28 14.40
CA LYS A 221 -3.98 0.28 14.81
C LYS A 221 -3.40 1.12 13.68
N MET A 222 -2.57 2.11 14.02
CA MET A 222 -1.80 2.88 13.06
C MET A 222 -0.33 2.45 13.06
N ARG A 223 0.20 2.19 11.86
CA ARG A 223 1.59 1.76 11.64
C ARG A 223 2.24 2.58 10.54
N ILE A 224 3.55 2.66 10.58
CA ILE A 224 4.39 3.18 9.50
C ILE A 224 5.41 2.10 9.15
N VAL A 225 5.47 1.70 7.89
CA VAL A 225 6.56 0.91 7.31
C VAL A 225 7.37 1.88 6.46
N MET A 226 8.62 2.09 6.85
CA MET A 226 9.49 3.11 6.28
C MET A 226 10.72 2.50 5.62
N THR A 227 11.01 2.86 4.37
CA THR A 227 12.34 2.68 3.78
C THR A 227 13.16 3.94 4.08
N ASP A 228 14.17 3.83 4.93
CA ASP A 228 15.14 4.89 5.21
C ASP A 228 16.23 4.86 4.13
N VAL A 229 16.23 5.88 3.27
CA VAL A 229 17.11 6.03 2.10
C VAL A 229 18.23 7.00 2.43
N ARG A 230 19.47 6.54 2.33
CA ARG A 230 20.67 7.33 2.57
C ARG A 230 21.53 7.40 1.32
N ARG A 231 22.23 8.52 1.16
CA ARG A 231 23.23 8.72 0.11
C ARG A 231 24.59 9.09 0.72
N PRO A 232 25.30 8.11 1.31
CA PRO A 232 26.62 8.35 1.89
C PRO A 232 27.62 8.95 0.89
N ALA A 233 28.16 10.12 1.19
CA ALA A 233 29.10 10.86 0.36
C ALA A 233 30.56 10.65 0.80
N THR A 234 30.80 10.45 2.10
CA THR A 234 32.16 10.27 2.66
C THR A 234 32.43 8.82 3.03
N GLU A 235 33.71 8.44 3.19
CA GLU A 235 34.07 7.09 3.66
C GLU A 235 33.52 6.81 5.06
N ALA A 236 33.49 7.82 5.94
CA ALA A 236 32.90 7.72 7.27
C ALA A 236 31.40 7.41 7.20
N GLU A 237 30.65 8.11 6.34
CA GLU A 237 29.23 7.82 6.12
C GLU A 237 29.00 6.47 5.43
N ARG A 238 29.95 5.99 4.63
CA ARG A 238 29.83 4.64 4.05
C ARG A 238 30.04 3.55 5.10
N ALA A 239 30.87 3.80 6.10
CA ALA A 239 31.05 2.89 7.24
C ALA A 239 29.82 2.90 8.18
N ASP A 240 29.16 4.05 8.32
CA ASP A 240 27.89 4.19 9.04
C ASP A 240 26.86 5.03 8.25
N PRO A 241 26.02 4.41 7.40
CA PRO A 241 25.04 5.15 6.60
C PRO A 241 24.03 5.95 7.44
N ALA A 242 23.83 5.60 8.71
CA ALA A 242 22.92 6.33 9.59
C ALA A 242 23.44 7.75 9.89
N SER A 243 24.76 7.99 9.79
CA SER A 243 25.38 9.30 10.00
C SER A 243 25.18 10.25 8.80
N SER A 244 24.73 9.75 7.63
CA SER A 244 24.44 10.57 6.46
C SER A 244 23.11 11.32 6.66
N VAL A 245 23.19 12.60 7.04
CA VAL A 245 22.02 13.41 7.41
C VAL A 245 21.45 14.27 6.27
N ASN A 246 22.13 14.30 5.13
CA ASN A 246 21.71 15.01 3.92
C ASN A 246 21.75 14.06 2.72
N GLY A 247 20.59 13.56 2.30
CA GLY A 247 20.49 12.68 1.14
C GLY A 247 20.18 13.43 -0.16
N PHE A 248 18.91 13.41 -0.58
CA PHE A 248 18.46 13.98 -1.87
C PHE A 248 17.70 15.29 -1.67
N GLU A 249 17.77 16.20 -2.65
CA GLU A 249 16.97 17.43 -2.66
C GLU A 249 15.47 17.10 -2.73
N CYS A 250 14.66 17.71 -1.84
CA CYS A 250 13.23 17.47 -1.77
C CYS A 250 12.44 18.78 -1.65
N ASP A 251 11.24 18.80 -2.22
CA ASP A 251 10.23 19.86 -2.02
C ASP A 251 9.01 19.36 -1.24
N THR A 252 8.88 18.03 -1.11
CA THR A 252 7.78 17.37 -0.42
C THR A 252 8.34 16.52 0.71
N PHE A 253 7.78 16.65 1.90
CA PHE A 253 8.27 16.04 3.13
C PHE A 253 7.18 15.19 3.79
N PHE A 254 7.60 14.14 4.47
CA PHE A 254 6.74 13.39 5.38
C PHE A 254 6.34 14.30 6.56
N PRO A 255 5.10 14.20 7.09
CA PRO A 255 4.59 15.18 8.06
C PRO A 255 5.13 15.02 9.49
N ILE A 256 6.07 14.10 9.71
CA ILE A 256 6.75 13.87 10.98
C ILE A 256 8.25 14.03 10.71
N ASP A 257 8.90 14.88 11.51
CA ASP A 257 10.33 15.16 11.38
C ASP A 257 11.20 14.16 12.18
N ASP A 258 10.74 13.70 13.35
CA ASP A 258 11.44 12.71 14.17
C ASP A 258 10.50 11.61 14.70
N LEU A 259 10.73 10.37 14.28
CA LEU A 259 10.00 9.19 14.75
C LEU A 259 10.71 8.46 15.91
N SER A 260 11.95 8.85 16.23
CA SER A 260 12.80 8.17 17.21
C SER A 260 12.76 8.82 18.60
N GLY A 261 12.53 10.13 18.68
CA GLY A 261 12.39 10.87 19.94
C GLY A 261 10.95 11.04 20.44
N ASP A 262 9.95 10.61 19.67
CA ASP A 262 8.56 10.93 19.94
C ASP A 262 7.94 10.02 21.04
N GLN A 263 7.20 10.62 21.97
CA GLN A 263 6.40 9.88 22.95
C GLN A 263 5.24 9.15 22.26
N GLU A 264 4.86 9.54 21.04
CA GLU A 264 3.73 8.95 20.32
C GLU A 264 4.07 7.63 19.59
N TRP A 265 5.31 7.41 19.17
CA TRP A 265 5.67 6.28 18.30
C TRP A 265 6.57 5.27 19.01
N ARG A 266 6.36 3.97 18.75
CA ARG A 266 7.26 2.89 19.15
C ARG A 266 7.90 2.31 17.89
N GLN A 267 9.23 2.33 17.82
CA GLN A 267 9.95 1.58 16.79
C GLN A 267 9.81 0.07 17.07
N ALA A 268 9.33 -0.67 16.08
CA ALA A 268 9.17 -2.13 16.17
C ALA A 268 10.47 -2.84 15.75
N PRO A 269 10.81 -3.99 16.38
CA PRO A 269 11.91 -4.83 15.94
C PRO A 269 11.65 -5.41 14.54
N THR A 270 12.71 -5.68 13.77
CA THR A 270 12.60 -6.17 12.38
C THR A 270 11.73 -7.43 12.22
N ALA A 271 11.74 -8.32 13.21
CA ALA A 271 10.89 -9.52 13.21
C ALA A 271 9.39 -9.15 13.19
N GLU A 272 8.99 -8.19 14.02
CA GLU A 272 7.60 -7.69 14.07
C GLU A 272 7.22 -6.98 12.76
N VAL A 273 8.14 -6.20 12.16
CA VAL A 273 7.93 -5.59 10.84
C VAL A 273 7.74 -6.66 9.75
N SER A 274 8.53 -7.74 9.81
CA SER A 274 8.42 -8.87 8.87
C SER A 274 7.06 -9.56 8.94
N GLU A 275 6.51 -9.70 10.15
CA GLU A 275 5.14 -10.20 10.35
C GLU A 275 4.09 -9.27 9.77
N TRP A 276 4.24 -7.95 9.95
CA TRP A 276 3.29 -6.97 9.42
C TRP A 276 3.20 -7.00 7.89
N VAL A 277 4.34 -7.17 7.21
CA VAL A 277 4.42 -7.14 5.74
C VAL A 277 4.31 -8.52 5.09
N GLY A 278 4.34 -9.60 5.88
CA GLY A 278 4.23 -10.97 5.37
C GLY A 278 5.44 -11.41 4.55
N GLU A 279 6.63 -10.86 4.82
CA GLU A 279 7.90 -11.32 4.28
C GLU A 279 9.07 -10.99 5.20
N GLN A 280 10.17 -11.73 5.05
CA GLN A 280 11.38 -11.47 5.82
C GLN A 280 12.00 -10.13 5.39
N VAL A 281 12.10 -9.21 6.34
CA VAL A 281 12.72 -7.90 6.15
C VAL A 281 14.19 -7.97 6.59
N PRO A 282 15.15 -7.44 5.81
CA PRO A 282 16.55 -7.34 6.23
C PRO A 282 16.72 -6.49 7.50
N SER A 283 17.53 -6.95 8.46
CA SER A 283 17.77 -6.27 9.74
C SER A 283 18.82 -5.14 9.68
N GLY A 284 19.36 -4.83 8.50
CA GLY A 284 20.44 -3.86 8.33
C GLY A 284 20.37 -3.14 6.99
N TRP A 285 21.46 -2.44 6.66
CA TRP A 285 21.59 -1.69 5.42
C TRP A 285 21.73 -2.63 4.21
N VAL A 286 20.93 -2.38 3.19
CA VAL A 286 21.01 -2.98 1.86
C VAL A 286 21.58 -1.93 0.92
N TRP A 287 22.68 -2.25 0.27
CA TRP A 287 23.35 -1.36 -0.67
C TRP A 287 22.87 -1.61 -2.10
N GLU A 288 22.51 -0.53 -2.79
CA GLU A 288 22.24 -0.53 -4.22
C GLU A 288 23.02 0.63 -4.86
N ARG A 289 24.17 0.31 -5.46
CA ARG A 289 25.12 1.31 -6.00
C ARG A 289 25.64 2.23 -4.88
N ASP A 290 25.39 3.53 -4.99
CA ASP A 290 25.78 4.58 -4.05
C ASP A 290 24.70 4.90 -2.99
N VAL A 291 23.59 4.15 -3.00
CA VAL A 291 22.48 4.34 -2.07
C VAL A 291 22.43 3.19 -1.07
N ALA A 292 22.28 3.53 0.21
CA ALA A 292 22.03 2.56 1.27
C ALA A 292 20.58 2.70 1.72
N ILE A 293 19.85 1.60 1.78
CA ILE A 293 18.47 1.56 2.29
C ILE A 293 18.36 0.62 3.48
N ARG A 294 17.48 0.94 4.43
CA ARG A 294 17.03 -0.02 5.45
C ARG A 294 15.54 0.10 5.66
N PHE A 295 14.91 -0.96 6.13
CA PHE A 295 13.48 -1.00 6.37
C PHE A 295 13.22 -0.90 7.88
N LEU A 296 12.36 0.03 8.25
CA LEU A 296 11.99 0.35 9.62
C LEU A 296 10.48 0.21 9.77
N GLY A 297 10.03 -0.02 11.01
CA GLY A 297 8.61 -0.06 11.34
C GLY A 297 8.34 0.71 12.62
N PHE A 298 7.22 1.44 12.63
CA PHE A 298 6.76 2.19 13.79
C PHE A 298 5.27 1.89 14.02
N GLU A 299 4.87 1.70 15.27
CA GLU A 299 3.46 1.57 15.67
C GLU A 299 3.11 2.73 16.60
N ARG A 300 1.97 3.40 16.35
CA ARG A 300 1.49 4.49 17.20
C ARG A 300 1.09 3.92 18.55
N LYS A 301 1.60 4.49 19.64
CA LYS A 301 1.18 4.13 21.00
C LYS A 301 -0.29 4.51 21.17
N GLN A 302 -1.09 3.60 21.71
CA GLN A 302 -2.46 3.94 22.07
C GLN A 302 -2.41 4.89 23.28
N PRO A 303 -3.26 5.94 23.32
CA PRO A 303 -3.37 6.77 24.51
C PRO A 303 -3.73 5.88 25.70
N LEU A 304 -3.02 6.08 26.82
CA LEU A 304 -3.25 5.40 28.11
C LEU A 304 -4.64 5.69 28.66
#